data_AF-A0A519H3A3-F1
#
_entry.id   AF-A0A519H3A3-F1
#
_cell.length_a   1.000
_cell.length_b   1.000
_cell.length_c   1.000
_cell.angle_alpha   90.00
_cell.angle_beta   90.00
_cell.angle_gamma   90.00
#
_symmetry.space_group_name_H-M   'P 1'
#
loop_
_entity.id
_entity.type
_entity.pdbx_description
1 polymer ?
#
loop_
_entity_poly.entity_id
_entity_poly.type
_entity_poly.pdbx_seq_one_letter_code
_entity_poly.pdbx_strand_id
1 'polypeptide(L)'
;MNDEHWSDAEFRSFISALRSDSCISPAVDDTDRERFIRQARLRVAPDVQRRVLADVGAMTDADGIARATLEILEDELWGKRRTWIMVTPDPWGLLADLVTRGIRSSYRASVRRRRDDRALDGIEKVSSRAELAGLDETGDAEADEPARP
;
A
#
# COMPACT_ATOMS: atom_id res chain seq x y z
N MET A 1 -19.37 -18.71 20.88
CA MET A 1 -18.24 -19.35 20.16
C MET A 1 -17.00 -18.82 20.84
N ASN A 2 -16.19 -19.68 21.47
CA ASN A 2 -15.00 -19.20 22.18
C ASN A 2 -13.98 -18.72 21.15
N ASP A 3 -13.71 -17.41 21.13
CA ASP A 3 -12.63 -16.81 20.34
C ASP A 3 -11.29 -17.14 20.99
N GLU A 4 -10.93 -18.41 20.91
CA GLU A 4 -9.65 -18.90 21.40
C GLU A 4 -8.57 -18.26 20.54
N HIS A 5 -7.75 -17.43 21.18
CA HIS A 5 -6.66 -16.79 20.50
C HIS A 5 -5.59 -17.85 20.25
N TRP A 6 -5.06 -17.91 19.04
CA TRP A 6 -4.01 -18.86 18.70
C TRP A 6 -2.82 -18.73 19.66
N SER A 7 -2.09 -19.80 19.88
CA SER A 7 -0.76 -19.75 20.44
C SER A 7 0.25 -19.34 19.36
N ASP A 8 1.44 -18.93 19.77
CA ASP A 8 2.55 -18.72 18.83
C ASP A 8 2.93 -20.01 18.10
N ALA A 9 2.72 -21.17 18.73
CA ALA A 9 2.94 -22.47 18.13
C ALA A 9 1.92 -22.73 17.00
N GLU A 10 0.64 -22.46 17.22
CA GLU A 10 -0.39 -22.56 16.19
C GLU A 10 -0.14 -21.62 15.02
N PHE A 11 0.29 -20.39 15.30
CA PHE A 11 0.67 -19.45 14.24
C PHE A 11 1.85 -19.95 13.39
N ARG A 12 2.91 -20.45 14.03
CA ARG A 12 4.06 -21.03 13.31
C ARG A 12 3.69 -22.31 12.56
N SER A 13 2.76 -23.10 13.09
CA SER A 13 2.19 -24.26 12.41
C SER A 13 1.47 -23.87 11.14
N PHE A 14 0.60 -22.84 11.20
CA PHE A 14 -0.08 -22.28 10.04
C PHE A 14 0.90 -21.79 8.97
N ILE A 15 1.95 -21.04 9.35
CA ILE A 15 3.00 -20.59 8.41
C ILE A 15 3.74 -21.76 7.75
N SER A 16 3.92 -22.85 8.49
CA SER A 16 4.58 -24.06 7.96
C SER A 16 3.68 -24.79 6.98
N ALA A 17 2.37 -24.87 7.26
CA ALA A 17 1.38 -25.45 6.37
C ALA A 17 1.20 -24.64 5.08
N LEU A 18 1.23 -23.30 5.15
CA LEU A 18 1.12 -22.40 3.99
C LEU A 18 2.19 -22.66 2.92
N ARG A 19 3.39 -23.13 3.31
CA ARG A 19 4.49 -23.45 2.39
C ARG A 19 4.46 -24.90 1.91
N SER A 20 3.65 -25.75 2.53
CA SER A 20 3.68 -27.18 2.28
C SER A 20 2.96 -27.52 0.97
N ASP A 21 3.69 -27.42 -0.15
CA ASP A 21 3.33 -28.05 -1.44
C ASP A 21 3.54 -29.58 -1.41
N SER A 22 3.86 -30.14 -0.23
CA SER A 22 4.18 -31.55 -0.07
C SER A 22 2.91 -32.36 0.08
N CYS A 23 2.80 -33.46 -0.68
CA CYS A 23 1.70 -34.44 -0.70
C CYS A 23 1.36 -35.12 0.65
N ILE A 24 1.98 -34.70 1.77
CA ILE A 24 1.92 -35.32 3.10
C ILE A 24 1.17 -34.44 4.10
N SER A 25 1.08 -33.12 3.86
CA SER A 25 0.27 -32.19 4.66
C SER A 25 -0.86 -31.67 3.77
N PRO A 26 -2.11 -31.59 4.25
CA PRO A 26 -3.15 -30.89 3.51
C PRO A 26 -2.68 -29.45 3.30
N ALA A 27 -2.76 -28.98 2.06
CA ALA A 27 -2.56 -27.58 1.73
C ALA A 27 -3.55 -26.75 2.56
N VAL A 28 -3.12 -25.56 3.00
CA VAL A 28 -3.99 -24.62 3.73
C VAL A 28 -5.20 -24.31 2.86
N ASP A 29 -6.38 -24.59 3.39
CA ASP A 29 -7.65 -24.31 2.71
C ASP A 29 -8.17 -22.90 3.06
N ASP A 30 -9.27 -22.51 2.41
CA ASP A 30 -9.87 -21.20 2.65
C ASP A 30 -10.44 -21.05 4.08
N THR A 31 -10.77 -22.17 4.75
CA THR A 31 -11.24 -22.16 6.14
C THR A 31 -10.11 -21.75 7.08
N ASP A 32 -8.91 -22.28 6.86
CA ASP A 32 -7.73 -21.96 7.65
C ASP A 32 -7.21 -20.55 7.38
N ARG A 33 -7.29 -20.07 6.13
CA ARG A 33 -7.07 -18.65 5.81
C ARG A 33 -8.04 -17.74 6.55
N GLU A 34 -9.33 -18.08 6.56
CA GLU A 34 -10.36 -17.29 7.24
C GLU A 34 -10.19 -17.34 8.77
N ARG A 35 -9.73 -18.46 9.34
CA ARG A 35 -9.30 -18.53 10.75
C ARG A 35 -8.15 -17.60 11.03
N PHE A 36 -7.13 -17.60 10.17
CA PHE A 36 -6.00 -16.68 10.30
C PHE A 36 -6.45 -15.21 10.23
N ILE A 37 -7.34 -14.86 9.28
CA ILE A 37 -7.89 -13.49 9.17
C ILE A 37 -8.57 -13.07 10.47
N ARG A 38 -9.38 -13.95 11.09
CA ARG A 38 -9.98 -13.66 12.41
C ARG A 38 -8.92 -13.39 13.48
N GLN A 39 -7.84 -14.19 13.53
CA GLN A 39 -6.76 -13.99 14.49
C GLN A 39 -5.98 -12.70 14.23
N ALA A 40 -5.71 -12.38 12.95
CA ALA A 40 -5.06 -11.14 12.55
C ALA A 40 -5.90 -9.92 12.96
N ARG A 41 -7.23 -9.99 12.81
CA ARG A 41 -8.15 -8.95 13.28
C ARG A 41 -8.04 -8.72 14.79
N LEU A 42 -7.93 -9.79 15.58
CA LEU A 42 -7.86 -9.69 17.04
C LEU A 42 -6.50 -9.23 17.55
N ARG A 43 -5.41 -9.64 16.90
CA ARG A 43 -4.04 -9.45 17.42
C ARG A 43 -3.19 -8.44 16.70
N VAL A 44 -3.31 -8.39 15.38
CA VAL A 44 -2.46 -7.55 14.53
C VAL A 44 -3.13 -6.19 14.32
N ALA A 45 -4.42 -6.19 13.99
CA ALA A 45 -5.12 -4.96 13.64
C ALA A 45 -5.07 -3.86 14.73
N PRO A 46 -5.29 -4.12 16.03
CA PRO A 46 -5.27 -3.07 17.04
C PRO A 46 -3.91 -2.39 17.18
N ASP A 47 -2.82 -3.14 17.02
CA ASP A 47 -1.47 -2.61 17.12
C ASP A 47 -1.10 -1.84 15.84
N VAL A 48 -1.42 -2.38 14.66
CA VAL A 48 -1.24 -1.69 13.38
C VAL A 48 -2.03 -0.38 13.34
N GLN A 49 -3.31 -0.38 13.71
CA GLN A 49 -4.16 0.82 13.75
C GLN A 49 -3.52 1.92 14.61
N ARG A 50 -3.08 1.56 15.83
CA ARG A 50 -2.44 2.50 16.75
C ARG A 50 -1.18 3.13 16.13
N ARG A 51 -0.33 2.30 15.52
CA ARG A 51 0.95 2.73 14.92
C ARG A 51 0.79 3.47 13.60
N VAL A 52 -0.22 3.15 12.80
CA VAL A 52 -0.54 3.88 11.57
C VAL A 52 -1.17 5.22 11.90
N LEU A 53 -2.07 5.26 12.89
CA LEU A 53 -2.65 6.52 13.36
C LEU A 53 -1.57 7.45 13.93
N ALA A 54 -0.65 6.93 14.76
CA ALA A 54 0.42 7.73 15.33
C ALA A 54 1.39 8.30 14.28
N ASP A 55 1.77 7.52 13.27
CA ASP A 55 2.82 7.92 12.33
C ASP A 55 2.30 8.57 11.04
N VAL A 56 1.07 8.21 10.61
CA VAL A 56 0.47 8.67 9.34
C VAL A 56 -0.74 9.58 9.60
N GLY A 57 -1.37 9.50 10.77
CA GLY A 57 -2.58 10.25 11.08
C GLY A 57 -3.84 9.71 10.39
N ALA A 58 -3.78 8.49 9.85
CA ALA A 58 -4.88 7.87 9.11
C ALA A 58 -5.60 6.81 9.94
N MET A 59 -6.93 6.85 9.92
CA MET A 59 -7.75 5.75 10.42
C MET A 59 -7.76 4.61 9.39
N THR A 60 -7.60 3.38 9.88
CA THR A 60 -7.57 2.17 9.07
C THR A 60 -8.63 1.19 9.56
N ASP A 61 -9.26 0.50 8.62
CA ASP A 61 -10.26 -0.52 8.90
C ASP A 61 -9.60 -1.83 9.40
N ALA A 62 -10.16 -2.43 10.45
CA ALA A 62 -9.59 -3.63 11.08
C ALA A 62 -9.72 -4.86 10.17
N ASP A 63 -10.82 -4.98 9.43
CA ASP A 63 -11.03 -6.08 8.49
C ASP A 63 -10.12 -5.95 7.26
N GLY A 64 -9.93 -4.72 6.76
CA GLY A 64 -8.94 -4.41 5.74
C GLY A 64 -7.51 -4.76 6.17
N ILE A 65 -7.13 -4.41 7.40
CA ILE A 65 -5.81 -4.79 7.95
C ILE A 65 -5.67 -6.31 8.04
N ALA A 66 -6.68 -7.02 8.54
CA ALA A 66 -6.62 -8.47 8.69
C ALA A 66 -6.39 -9.18 7.35
N ARG A 67 -7.05 -8.74 6.28
CA ARG A 67 -6.84 -9.27 4.92
C ARG A 67 -5.47 -8.90 4.37
N ALA A 68 -5.06 -7.63 4.48
CA ALA A 68 -3.73 -7.19 4.05
C ALA A 68 -2.60 -7.92 4.82
N THR A 69 -2.88 -8.34 6.06
CA THR A 69 -1.94 -9.13 6.86
C THR A 69 -1.70 -10.50 6.24
N LEU A 70 -2.74 -11.17 5.73
CA LEU A 70 -2.59 -12.45 5.03
C LEU A 70 -1.80 -12.29 3.73
N GLU A 71 -2.14 -11.28 2.92
CA GLU A 71 -1.44 -11.00 1.66
C GLU A 71 0.05 -10.73 1.88
N ILE A 72 0.39 -9.84 2.83
CA ILE A 72 1.79 -9.54 3.19
C ILE A 72 2.51 -10.77 3.73
N LEU A 73 1.82 -11.61 4.51
CA LEU A 73 2.40 -12.84 5.00
C LEU A 73 2.74 -13.77 3.83
N GLU A 74 1.80 -13.98 2.89
CA GLU A 74 1.97 -14.82 1.70
C GLU A 74 3.12 -14.34 0.80
N ASP A 75 3.25 -13.03 0.59
CA ASP A 75 4.36 -12.42 -0.16
C ASP A 75 5.72 -12.67 0.53
N GLU A 76 5.76 -12.60 1.86
CA GLU A 76 6.98 -12.76 2.65
C GLU A 76 7.34 -14.23 2.95
N LEU A 77 6.46 -15.20 2.61
CA LEU A 77 6.68 -16.64 2.84
C LEU A 77 7.94 -17.19 2.14
N TRP A 78 8.31 -16.58 1.02
CA TRP A 78 9.48 -16.95 0.22
C TRP A 78 10.74 -16.17 0.61
N GLY A 79 10.59 -15.15 1.46
CA GLY A 79 11.65 -14.26 1.88
C GLY A 79 12.37 -14.69 3.17
N LYS A 80 13.47 -13.98 3.47
CA LYS A 80 14.22 -14.12 4.74
C LYS A 80 13.37 -13.79 5.97
N ARG A 81 12.28 -13.04 5.80
CA ARG A 81 11.41 -12.57 6.89
C ARG A 81 10.61 -13.69 7.52
N ARG A 82 10.22 -14.71 6.75
CA ARG A 82 9.64 -15.96 7.30
C ARG A 82 10.53 -16.59 8.36
N THR A 83 11.84 -16.72 8.08
CA THR A 83 12.79 -17.32 9.04
C THR A 83 12.76 -16.58 10.36
N TRP A 84 12.69 -15.24 10.33
CA TRP A 84 12.59 -14.43 11.54
C TRP A 84 11.29 -14.65 12.31
N ILE A 85 10.15 -14.79 11.63
CA ILE A 85 8.87 -15.11 12.27
C ILE A 85 8.92 -16.48 12.97
N MET A 86 9.63 -17.45 12.38
CA MET A 86 9.76 -18.79 12.95
C MET A 86 10.62 -18.83 14.23
N VAL A 87 11.55 -17.90 14.42
CA VAL A 87 12.53 -17.95 15.53
C VAL A 87 12.35 -16.83 16.57
N THR A 88 11.61 -15.77 16.25
CA THR A 88 11.36 -14.65 17.18
C THR A 88 10.49 -15.10 18.36
N PRO A 89 10.73 -14.58 19.58
CA PRO A 89 9.86 -14.84 20.73
C PRO A 89 8.49 -14.15 20.59
N ASP A 90 8.36 -13.11 19.76
CA ASP A 90 7.09 -12.41 19.49
C ASP A 90 6.79 -12.41 17.99
N PRO A 91 6.15 -13.47 17.46
CA PRO A 91 5.90 -13.60 16.03
C PRO A 91 4.75 -12.69 15.55
N TRP A 92 3.78 -12.41 16.42
CA TRP A 92 2.65 -11.53 16.11
C TRP A 92 3.07 -10.06 16.05
N GLY A 93 3.92 -9.61 16.97
CA GLY A 93 4.49 -8.26 16.94
C GLY A 93 5.37 -8.04 15.71
N LEU A 94 6.19 -9.04 15.34
CA LEU A 94 6.97 -8.96 14.11
C LEU A 94 6.05 -8.87 12.86
N LEU A 95 4.96 -9.64 12.82
CA LEU A 95 3.97 -9.55 11.75
C LEU A 95 3.32 -8.15 11.70
N ALA A 96 2.93 -7.59 12.84
CA ALA A 96 2.40 -6.22 12.92
C ALA A 96 3.40 -5.18 12.40
N ASP A 97 4.70 -5.34 12.66
CA ASP A 97 5.75 -4.49 12.10
C ASP A 97 5.83 -4.57 10.57
N LEU A 98 5.66 -5.77 10.00
CA LEU A 98 5.67 -5.97 8.55
C LEU A 98 4.49 -5.26 7.90
N VAL A 99 3.29 -5.49 8.44
CA VAL A 99 2.05 -4.90 7.94
C VAL A 99 2.08 -3.38 8.06
N THR A 100 2.51 -2.85 9.21
CA THR A 100 2.67 -1.41 9.43
C THR A 100 3.63 -0.79 8.41
N ARG A 101 4.77 -1.43 8.13
CA ARG A 101 5.72 -0.98 7.10
C ARG A 101 5.15 -1.03 5.69
N GLY A 102 4.38 -2.07 5.37
CA GLY A 102 3.66 -2.20 4.10
C GLY A 102 2.69 -1.03 3.89
N ILE A 103 1.79 -0.81 4.85
CA ILE A 103 0.79 0.29 4.81
C ILE A 103 1.48 1.65 4.68
N ARG A 104 2.50 1.94 5.49
CA ARG A 104 3.26 3.20 5.41
C ARG A 104 3.90 3.42 4.05
N SER A 105 4.44 2.35 3.45
CA SER A 105 5.07 2.43 2.13
C SER A 105 4.02 2.75 1.06
N SER A 106 2.85 2.13 1.12
CA SER A 106 1.73 2.41 0.22
C SER A 106 1.22 3.85 0.37
N TYR A 107 1.05 4.36 1.60
CA TYR A 107 0.67 5.76 1.82
C TYR A 107 1.71 6.73 1.25
N ARG A 108 3.01 6.49 1.49
CA ARG A 108 4.08 7.33 0.92
C ARG A 108 4.08 7.29 -0.60
N ALA A 109 3.86 6.13 -1.20
CA ALA A 109 3.78 5.98 -2.65
C ALA A 109 2.60 6.78 -3.22
N SER A 110 1.42 6.71 -2.60
CA SER A 110 0.24 7.47 -3.04
C SER A 110 0.42 8.98 -2.90
N VAL A 111 1.08 9.45 -1.83
CA VAL A 111 1.38 10.89 -1.66
C VAL A 111 2.39 11.37 -2.71
N ARG A 112 3.40 10.56 -3.05
CA ARG A 112 4.36 10.89 -4.11
C ARG A 112 3.69 11.02 -5.47
N ARG A 113 2.89 10.02 -5.87
CA ARG A 113 2.12 10.06 -7.13
C ARG A 113 1.25 11.31 -7.25
N ARG A 114 0.53 11.69 -6.18
CA ARG A 114 -0.29 12.90 -6.18
C ARG A 114 0.51 14.20 -6.35
N ARG A 115 1.77 14.24 -5.89
CA ARG A 115 2.66 15.39 -6.11
C ARG A 115 3.15 15.43 -7.55
N ASP A 116 3.50 14.28 -8.10
CA ASP A 116 3.93 14.15 -9.49
C ASP A 116 2.79 14.52 -10.45
N ASP A 117 1.56 14.04 -10.22
CA ASP A 117 0.38 14.39 -11.02
C ASP A 117 0.11 15.91 -10.99
N ARG A 118 0.19 16.54 -9.81
CA ARG A 118 0.06 18.01 -9.69
C ARG A 118 1.21 18.76 -10.35
N ALA A 119 2.43 18.21 -10.31
CA ALA A 119 3.57 18.80 -10.98
C ALA A 119 3.40 18.72 -12.51
N LEU A 120 2.89 17.59 -13.02
CA LEU A 120 2.55 17.39 -14.42
C LEU A 120 1.41 18.32 -14.87
N ASP A 121 0.31 18.43 -14.10
CA ASP A 121 -0.77 19.40 -14.35
C ASP A 121 -0.26 20.86 -14.36
N GLY A 122 0.71 21.16 -13.48
CA GLY A 122 1.34 22.47 -13.41
C GLY A 122 2.17 22.78 -14.66
N ILE A 123 2.91 21.80 -15.17
CA ILE A 123 3.69 21.91 -16.40
C ILE A 123 2.75 22.08 -17.61
N GLU A 124 1.68 21.29 -17.70
CA GLU A 124 0.67 21.40 -18.77
C GLU A 124 -0.01 22.79 -18.79
N LYS A 125 -0.34 23.34 -17.62
CA LYS A 125 -0.90 24.70 -17.50
C LYS A 125 0.08 25.81 -17.88
N VAL A 126 1.38 25.62 -17.61
CA VAL A 126 2.40 26.60 -17.99
C VAL A 126 2.69 26.51 -19.49
N SER A 127 2.70 25.30 -20.07
CA SER A 127 2.91 25.09 -21.50
C SER A 127 1.76 25.65 -22.34
N SER A 128 0.50 25.42 -21.93
CA SER A 128 -0.68 25.99 -22.62
C SER A 128 -0.76 27.52 -22.52
N ARG A 129 -0.25 28.12 -21.44
CA ARG A 129 -0.19 29.58 -21.29
C ARG A 129 0.91 30.23 -22.13
N ALA A 130 2.02 29.54 -22.35
CA ALA A 130 3.12 30.03 -23.19
C ALA A 130 2.75 30.04 -24.69
N GLU A 131 1.95 29.08 -25.15
CA GLU A 131 1.49 29.01 -26.56
C GLU A 131 0.46 30.10 -26.91
N LEU A 132 -0.33 30.59 -25.95
CA LEU A 132 -1.32 31.65 -26.17
C LEU A 132 -0.75 33.08 -26.11
N ALA A 133 0.44 33.27 -25.53
CA ALA A 133 1.07 34.60 -25.41
C ALA A 133 1.94 35.00 -26.62
N GLY A 134 2.07 34.12 -27.63
CA GLY A 134 2.91 34.35 -28.82
C GLY A 134 2.15 34.79 -30.08
N LEU A 135 0.84 35.08 -30.00
CA LEU A 135 -0.01 35.31 -31.18
C LEU A 135 -0.62 36.73 -31.29
N ASP A 136 -0.26 37.67 -30.41
CA ASP A 136 -0.93 38.99 -30.34
C ASP A 136 -0.04 40.21 -30.61
N GLU A 137 1.09 40.05 -31.31
CA GLU A 137 1.88 41.17 -31.86
C GLU A 137 2.25 40.93 -33.33
N THR A 138 1.26 40.95 -34.21
CA THR A 138 1.49 41.38 -35.60
C THR A 138 0.43 42.39 -35.94
N GLY A 139 0.80 43.66 -35.72
CA GLY A 139 -0.06 44.82 -35.86
C GLY A 139 -0.60 44.97 -37.28
N ASP A 140 -1.91 45.23 -37.33
CA ASP A 140 -2.54 46.01 -38.38
C ASP A 140 -1.93 47.41 -38.38
N ALA A 141 -1.37 47.82 -39.53
CA ALA A 141 -1.20 49.22 -39.88
C ALA A 141 -1.47 49.36 -41.40
N GLU A 142 -2.76 49.53 -41.68
CA GLU A 142 -3.39 50.38 -42.70
C GLU A 142 -2.64 50.73 -43.99
N ALA A 143 -3.35 50.47 -45.08
CA ALA A 143 -3.12 50.97 -46.42
C ALA A 143 -3.16 52.49 -46.51
N ASP A 144 -2.27 53.08 -47.32
CA ASP A 144 -2.62 54.22 -48.16
C ASP A 144 -1.66 54.33 -49.35
N GLU A 145 -2.20 54.08 -50.56
CA GLU A 145 -1.62 54.48 -51.84
C GLU A 145 -2.45 55.69 -52.30
N PRO A 146 -1.88 56.78 -52.86
CA PRO A 146 -1.87 56.81 -54.33
C PRO A 146 -0.75 57.61 -55.02
N ALA A 147 -0.42 57.12 -56.23
CA ALA A 147 -0.14 57.86 -57.49
C ALA A 147 1.03 58.88 -57.61
N ARG A 148 2.08 58.42 -58.32
CA ARG A 148 2.74 58.97 -59.55
C ARG A 148 2.56 60.45 -59.94
N PRO A 149 3.58 61.12 -60.53
CA PRO A 149 4.25 60.74 -61.79
C PRO A 149 5.76 60.48 -61.71
#